data_AF-A0AAX2IDX1-F1
#
_entry.id   AF-A0AAX2IDX1-F1
#
_cell.length_a   1.000
_cell.length_b   1.000
_cell.length_c   1.000
_cell.angle_alpha   90.00
_cell.angle_beta   90.00
_cell.angle_gamma   90.00
#
_symmetry.space_group_name_H-M   'P 1'
#
loop_
_entity.id
_entity.type
_entity.pdbx_description
1 polymer ?
#
loop_
_entity_poly.entity_id
_entity_poly.type
_entity_poly.pdbx_seq_one_letter_code
_entity_poly.pdbx_strand_id
1 'polypeptide(L)'
;MGFVATIPFWALCIIVGLYFFKRKPNNNLRYSSPRYMPEKRKQYIAKLKKYVGVVSVSIGILFCLTFSSFLLLELLDTPHSFYENLFLYTQQHPFIIYPTAVGFLGWCLALYFYDSRNIKYLQKLLEEMSDADYERFTQMMQLMNFAQRYSPFVVICQGKAYFMSNLSEGIPLTNITHLKWTHRSECHSRSKKGNTLIEEAHIYTRQQPNTPITVTMPKEQYRFLERAYREVNC
;
A
#
# COMPACT_ATOMS: atom_id res chain seq x y z
N MET A 1 17.50 -24.30 -18.35
CA MET A 1 17.94 -23.08 -17.61
C MET A 1 16.82 -22.05 -17.43
N GLY A 2 15.88 -21.86 -18.37
CA GLY A 2 14.87 -20.78 -18.31
C GLY A 2 13.84 -20.81 -17.16
N PHE A 3 13.43 -21.98 -16.66
CA PHE A 3 12.43 -22.05 -15.57
C PHE A 3 12.98 -21.52 -14.23
N VAL A 4 14.27 -21.73 -13.95
CA VAL A 4 14.90 -21.27 -12.70
C VAL A 4 14.99 -19.75 -12.64
N ALA A 5 15.13 -19.08 -13.79
CA ALA A 5 15.19 -17.62 -13.89
C ALA A 5 13.84 -16.93 -13.60
N THR A 6 12.71 -17.64 -13.71
CA THR A 6 11.37 -17.08 -13.41
C THR A 6 10.91 -17.36 -11.99
N ILE A 7 11.56 -18.26 -11.25
CA ILE A 7 11.28 -18.54 -9.83
C ILE A 7 11.24 -17.26 -8.96
N PRO A 8 12.15 -16.28 -9.11
CA PRO A 8 12.08 -15.04 -8.34
C PRO A 8 10.82 -14.21 -8.63
N PHE A 9 10.37 -14.18 -9.89
CA PHE A 9 9.14 -13.49 -10.29
C PHE A 9 7.92 -14.18 -9.67
N TRP A 10 7.87 -15.51 -9.74
CA TRP A 10 6.81 -16.33 -9.14
C TRP A 10 6.75 -16.19 -7.62
N ALA A 11 7.89 -16.24 -6.95
CA ALA A 11 7.98 -16.02 -5.52
C ALA A 11 7.45 -14.62 -5.15
N LEU A 12 7.79 -13.58 -5.93
CA LEU A 12 7.33 -12.23 -5.68
C LEU A 12 5.81 -12.08 -5.89
N CYS A 13 5.26 -12.65 -6.97
CA CYS A 13 3.81 -12.70 -7.21
C CYS A 13 3.06 -13.45 -6.12
N ILE A 14 3.57 -14.60 -5.67
CA ILE A 14 2.96 -15.42 -4.61
C ILE A 14 3.08 -14.71 -3.26
N ILE A 15 4.24 -14.15 -2.90
CA ILE A 15 4.44 -13.42 -1.63
C ILE A 15 3.45 -12.26 -1.54
N VAL A 16 3.27 -11.53 -2.62
CA VAL A 16 2.37 -10.37 -2.62
C VAL A 16 0.92 -10.78 -2.72
N GLY A 17 0.58 -11.81 -3.51
CA GLY A 17 -0.73 -12.44 -3.48
C GLY A 17 -1.11 -12.91 -2.08
N LEU A 18 -0.21 -13.63 -1.40
CA LEU A 18 -0.39 -14.07 -0.01
C LEU A 18 -0.43 -12.91 0.98
N TYR A 19 0.36 -11.85 0.79
CA TYR A 19 0.28 -10.63 1.59
C TYR A 19 -1.10 -9.98 1.50
N PHE A 20 -1.67 -9.91 0.30
CA PHE A 20 -3.02 -9.41 0.08
C PHE A 20 -4.10 -10.38 0.60
N PHE A 21 -3.94 -11.69 0.43
CA PHE A 21 -4.92 -12.70 0.88
C PHE A 21 -4.93 -12.89 2.41
N LYS A 22 -3.77 -12.86 3.08
CA LYS A 22 -3.68 -12.93 4.56
C LYS A 22 -4.27 -11.71 5.24
N ARG A 23 -4.37 -10.58 4.53
CA ARG A 23 -5.00 -9.36 5.04
C ARG A 23 -6.52 -9.52 5.00
N LYS A 24 -7.06 -10.15 6.06
CA LYS A 24 -8.51 -10.33 6.23
C LYS A 24 -9.23 -8.98 6.17
N PRO A 25 -10.18 -8.78 5.25
CA PRO A 25 -10.98 -7.57 5.23
C PRO A 25 -11.89 -7.55 6.47
N ASN A 26 -11.95 -6.41 7.14
CA ASN A 26 -12.96 -6.18 8.15
C ASN A 26 -14.28 -5.86 7.43
N ASN A 27 -15.06 -6.90 7.13
CA ASN A 27 -16.35 -6.79 6.42
C ASN A 27 -17.45 -6.08 7.24
N ASN A 28 -17.15 -5.66 8.48
CA ASN A 28 -18.11 -5.00 9.38
C ASN A 28 -18.33 -3.51 9.09
N LEU A 29 -17.69 -2.93 8.07
CA LEU A 29 -18.12 -1.62 7.56
C LEU A 29 -19.44 -1.77 6.80
N ARG A 30 -20.56 -1.88 7.54
CA ARG A 30 -21.90 -1.70 6.98
C ARG A 30 -21.94 -0.39 6.19
N TYR A 31 -22.31 -0.51 4.92
CA TYR A 31 -22.47 0.60 4.00
C TYR A 31 -23.68 1.43 4.46
N SER A 32 -23.43 2.54 5.15
CA SER A 32 -24.46 3.57 5.31
C SER A 32 -24.44 4.45 4.06
N SER A 33 -25.64 4.77 3.56
CA SER A 33 -25.91 5.62 2.38
C SER A 33 -24.94 6.82 2.25
N PRO A 34 -24.52 7.22 1.03
CA PRO A 34 -23.60 8.33 0.83
C PRO A 34 -24.09 9.58 1.58
N ARG A 35 -23.30 10.03 2.55
CA ARG A 35 -23.61 11.25 3.31
C ARG A 35 -23.20 12.47 2.48
N TYR A 36 -23.80 13.63 2.74
CA TYR A 36 -23.42 14.87 2.06
C TYR A 36 -21.92 15.15 2.24
N MET A 37 -21.18 15.28 1.12
CA MET A 37 -19.73 15.51 1.11
C MET A 37 -19.44 16.87 0.47
N PRO A 38 -18.70 17.77 1.14
CA PRO A 38 -18.31 19.06 0.56
C PRO A 38 -17.48 18.92 -0.72
N GLU A 39 -17.64 19.86 -1.65
CA GLU A 39 -17.07 19.76 -3.01
C GLU A 39 -15.54 19.66 -3.02
N LYS A 40 -14.86 20.36 -2.11
CA LYS A 40 -13.40 20.28 -1.93
C LYS A 40 -12.92 18.84 -1.64
N ARG A 41 -13.70 18.08 -0.86
CA ARG A 41 -13.37 16.70 -0.49
C ARG A 41 -13.63 15.75 -1.65
N LYS A 42 -14.69 15.98 -2.43
CA LYS A 42 -14.97 15.22 -3.67
C LYS A 42 -13.84 15.39 -4.70
N GLN A 43 -13.37 16.61 -4.90
CA GLN A 43 -12.25 16.91 -5.79
C GLN A 43 -10.97 16.18 -5.36
N TYR A 44 -10.70 16.12 -4.05
CA TYR A 44 -9.58 15.35 -3.51
C TYR A 44 -9.71 13.85 -3.86
N ILE A 45 -10.86 13.23 -3.61
CA ILE A 45 -11.09 11.81 -3.94
C ILE A 45 -10.99 11.56 -5.46
N ALA A 46 -11.50 12.45 -6.30
CA ALA A 46 -11.39 12.34 -7.74
C ALA A 46 -9.91 12.39 -8.20
N LYS A 47 -9.11 13.31 -7.63
CA LYS A 47 -7.68 13.41 -7.90
C LYS A 47 -6.93 12.15 -7.45
N LEU A 48 -7.28 11.61 -6.28
CA LEU A 48 -6.72 10.37 -5.74
C LEU A 48 -7.05 9.16 -6.65
N LYS A 49 -8.31 8.99 -7.09
CA LYS A 49 -8.71 7.93 -8.03
C LYS A 49 -7.93 8.00 -9.33
N LYS A 50 -7.80 9.20 -9.91
CA LYS A 50 -7.03 9.42 -11.13
C LYS A 50 -5.56 9.06 -10.92
N TYR A 51 -4.98 9.48 -9.81
CA TYR A 51 -3.59 9.18 -9.48
C TYR A 51 -3.33 7.69 -9.32
N VAL A 52 -4.13 6.99 -8.52
CA VAL A 52 -4.06 5.54 -8.35
C VAL A 52 -4.14 4.81 -9.68
N GLY A 53 -5.10 5.21 -10.54
CA GLY A 53 -5.22 4.64 -11.88
C GLY A 53 -3.95 4.83 -12.70
N VAL A 54 -3.40 6.05 -12.74
CA VAL A 54 -2.15 6.36 -13.45
C VAL A 54 -0.98 5.54 -12.90
N VAL A 55 -0.78 5.50 -11.58
CA VAL A 55 0.32 4.74 -10.96
C VAL A 55 0.19 3.25 -11.22
N SER A 56 -1.01 2.69 -11.07
CA SER A 56 -1.24 1.27 -11.35
C SER A 56 -0.92 0.93 -12.80
N VAL A 57 -1.30 1.79 -13.75
CA VAL A 57 -0.99 1.62 -15.18
C VAL A 57 0.51 1.77 -15.42
N SER A 58 1.17 2.79 -14.85
CA SER A 58 2.61 3.01 -14.99
C SER A 58 3.44 1.84 -14.44
N ILE A 59 3.05 1.29 -13.28
CA ILE A 59 3.68 0.10 -12.70
C ILE A 59 3.50 -1.09 -13.65
N GLY A 60 2.28 -1.31 -14.16
CA GLY A 60 2.00 -2.35 -15.15
C GLY A 60 2.88 -2.24 -16.40
N ILE A 61 3.00 -1.03 -16.97
CA ILE A 61 3.86 -0.77 -18.14
C ILE A 61 5.33 -1.08 -17.84
N LEU A 62 5.84 -0.67 -16.68
CA LEU A 62 7.24 -0.90 -16.31
C LEU A 62 7.55 -2.39 -16.15
N PHE A 63 6.62 -3.17 -15.59
CA PHE A 63 6.72 -4.63 -15.56
C PHE A 63 6.64 -5.25 -16.97
N CYS A 64 5.73 -4.78 -17.83
CA CYS A 64 5.67 -5.25 -19.21
C CYS A 64 6.96 -4.97 -19.97
N LEU A 65 7.54 -3.77 -19.84
CA LEU A 65 8.79 -3.40 -20.52
C LEU A 65 9.96 -4.26 -20.07
N THR A 66 10.10 -4.49 -18.76
CA THR A 66 11.17 -5.34 -18.21
C THR A 66 11.01 -6.79 -18.64
N PHE A 67 9.80 -7.34 -18.62
CA PHE A 67 9.52 -8.69 -19.09
C PHE A 67 9.73 -8.84 -20.60
N SER A 68 9.24 -7.89 -21.42
CA SER A 68 9.44 -7.89 -22.86
C SER A 68 10.91 -7.78 -23.25
N SER A 69 11.70 -6.99 -22.52
CA SER A 69 13.15 -6.87 -22.76
C SER A 69 13.89 -8.17 -22.44
N PHE A 70 13.50 -8.86 -21.36
CA PHE A 70 14.04 -10.18 -21.03
C PHE A 70 13.72 -11.21 -22.12
N LEU A 71 12.45 -11.28 -22.54
CA LEU A 71 12.04 -12.17 -23.63
C LEU A 71 12.77 -11.85 -24.93
N LEU A 72 12.95 -10.56 -25.27
CA LEU A 72 13.64 -10.14 -26.48
C LEU A 72 15.10 -10.61 -26.51
N LEU A 73 15.83 -10.48 -25.40
CA LEU A 73 17.21 -10.96 -25.29
C LEU A 73 17.30 -12.48 -25.46
N GLU A 74 16.38 -13.23 -24.84
CA GLU A 74 16.34 -14.70 -24.98
C GLU A 74 15.98 -15.13 -26.41
N LEU A 75 15.17 -14.35 -27.11
CA LEU A 75 14.78 -14.59 -28.51
C LEU A 75 15.86 -14.21 -29.55
N LEU A 76 16.73 -13.26 -29.21
CA LEU A 76 17.85 -12.81 -30.06
C LEU A 76 19.03 -13.79 -30.03
N ASP A 77 19.14 -14.59 -28.97
CA ASP A 77 20.23 -15.57 -28.79
C ASP A 77 20.03 -16.87 -29.59
N THR A 78 18.99 -16.93 -30.43
CA THR A 78 18.60 -18.11 -31.21
C THR A 78 18.70 -17.88 -32.73
N PRO A 79 19.14 -18.89 -33.50
CA PRO A 79 19.56 -18.72 -34.90
C PRO A 79 18.42 -18.57 -35.92
N HIS A 80 17.15 -18.73 -35.54
CA HIS A 80 16.02 -18.59 -36.49
C HIS A 80 15.49 -17.15 -36.57
N SER A 81 14.52 -16.94 -37.47
CA SER A 81 13.83 -15.65 -37.58
C SER A 81 13.07 -15.32 -36.30
N PHE A 82 12.94 -14.03 -35.97
CA PHE A 82 12.29 -13.56 -34.73
C PHE A 82 10.91 -14.20 -34.46
N TYR A 83 10.06 -14.26 -35.49
CA TYR A 83 8.71 -14.82 -35.37
C TYR A 83 8.70 -16.33 -35.17
N GLU A 84 9.66 -17.03 -35.77
CA GLU A 84 9.83 -18.48 -35.63
C GLU A 84 10.36 -18.84 -34.25
N ASN A 85 11.34 -18.08 -33.75
CA ASN A 85 11.81 -18.22 -32.37
C ASN A 85 10.68 -17.93 -31.37
N LEU A 86 9.84 -16.92 -31.60
CA LEU A 86 8.70 -16.60 -30.71
C LEU A 86 7.71 -17.77 -30.66
N PHE A 87 7.36 -18.32 -31.82
CA PHE A 87 6.42 -19.42 -31.93
C PHE A 87 6.97 -20.68 -31.25
N LEU A 88 8.22 -21.04 -31.54
CA LEU A 88 8.90 -22.20 -30.95
C LEU A 88 9.07 -22.05 -29.43
N TYR A 89 9.44 -20.86 -28.96
CA TYR A 89 9.57 -20.56 -27.53
C TYR A 89 8.23 -20.70 -26.79
N THR A 90 7.14 -20.24 -27.41
CA THR A 90 5.79 -20.38 -26.86
C THR A 90 5.37 -21.85 -26.77
N GLN A 91 5.77 -22.67 -27.74
CA GLN A 91 5.47 -24.09 -27.79
C GLN A 91 6.35 -24.93 -26.86
N GLN A 92 7.62 -24.56 -26.68
CA GLN A 92 8.57 -25.23 -25.78
C GLN A 92 8.40 -24.83 -24.31
N HIS A 93 7.94 -23.60 -24.05
CA HIS A 93 7.81 -23.06 -22.69
C HIS A 93 6.39 -22.55 -22.35
N PRO A 94 5.32 -23.31 -22.62
CA PRO A 94 3.95 -22.89 -22.28
C PRO A 94 3.79 -22.67 -20.77
N PHE A 95 4.49 -23.46 -19.94
CA PHE A 95 4.49 -23.34 -18.49
C PHE A 95 5.18 -22.09 -17.94
N ILE A 96 5.89 -21.34 -18.77
CA ILE A 96 6.49 -20.06 -18.40
C ILE A 96 5.54 -18.92 -18.80
N ILE A 97 5.03 -18.92 -20.03
CA ILE A 97 4.28 -17.78 -20.58
C ILE A 97 2.87 -17.69 -20.01
N TYR A 98 2.08 -18.75 -20.07
CA TYR A 98 0.69 -18.71 -19.60
C TYR A 98 0.60 -18.40 -18.12
N PRO A 99 1.38 -19.06 -17.25
CA PRO A 99 1.34 -18.75 -15.85
C PRO A 99 1.84 -17.31 -15.62
N THR A 100 2.90 -16.84 -16.29
CA THR A 100 3.44 -15.49 -16.06
C THR A 100 2.41 -14.41 -16.40
N ALA A 101 1.68 -14.57 -17.51
CA ALA A 101 0.58 -13.69 -17.87
C ALA A 101 -0.53 -13.70 -16.81
N VAL A 102 -0.93 -14.89 -16.33
CA VAL A 102 -1.95 -15.04 -15.28
C VAL A 102 -1.49 -14.42 -13.95
N GLY A 103 -0.24 -14.61 -13.56
CA GLY A 103 0.36 -14.03 -12.35
C GLY A 103 0.43 -12.51 -12.42
N PHE A 104 0.80 -11.96 -13.57
CA PHE A 104 0.80 -10.52 -13.82
C PHE A 104 -0.60 -9.92 -13.77
N LEU A 105 -1.58 -10.55 -14.43
CA LEU A 105 -2.99 -10.15 -14.38
C LEU A 105 -3.53 -10.20 -12.94
N GLY A 106 -3.24 -11.28 -12.21
CA GLY A 106 -3.61 -11.44 -10.80
C GLY A 106 -3.03 -10.35 -9.92
N TRP A 107 -1.77 -9.98 -10.15
CA TRP A 107 -1.11 -8.87 -9.46
C TRP A 107 -1.77 -7.51 -9.74
N CYS A 108 -2.00 -7.19 -11.02
CA CYS A 108 -2.67 -5.95 -11.42
C CYS A 108 -4.06 -5.82 -10.81
N LEU A 109 -4.83 -6.92 -10.81
CA LEU A 109 -6.14 -6.98 -10.17
C LEU A 109 -6.02 -6.78 -8.66
N ALA A 110 -5.05 -7.41 -8.00
CA ALA A 110 -4.85 -7.27 -6.56
C ALA A 110 -4.53 -5.83 -6.15
N LEU A 111 -3.66 -5.14 -6.88
CA LEU A 111 -3.37 -3.71 -6.66
C LEU A 111 -4.62 -2.84 -6.85
N TYR A 112 -5.34 -3.05 -7.95
CA TYR A 112 -6.57 -2.30 -8.23
C TYR A 112 -7.63 -2.49 -7.13
N PHE A 113 -7.86 -3.73 -6.67
CA PHE A 113 -8.77 -4.01 -5.56
C PHE A 113 -8.28 -3.43 -4.24
N TYR A 114 -6.98 -3.43 -3.99
CA TYR A 114 -6.39 -2.82 -2.80
C TYR A 114 -6.61 -1.31 -2.76
N ASP A 115 -6.23 -0.62 -3.83
CA ASP A 115 -6.34 0.83 -3.87
C ASP A 115 -7.79 1.28 -3.88
N SER A 116 -8.67 0.58 -4.60
CA SER A 116 -10.10 0.89 -4.59
C SER A 116 -10.74 0.70 -3.20
N ARG A 117 -10.29 -0.27 -2.40
CA ARG A 117 -10.74 -0.43 -1.01
C ARG A 117 -10.24 0.69 -0.11
N ASN A 118 -8.97 1.06 -0.23
CA ASN A 118 -8.40 2.17 0.54
C ASN A 118 -9.09 3.50 0.23
N ILE A 119 -9.37 3.75 -1.05
CA ILE A 119 -10.11 4.94 -1.50
C ILE A 119 -11.51 4.96 -0.88
N LYS A 120 -12.22 3.84 -0.86
CA LYS A 120 -13.55 3.75 -0.24
C LYS A 120 -13.50 4.03 1.26
N TYR A 121 -12.51 3.48 1.96
CA TYR A 121 -12.34 3.73 3.39
C TYR A 121 -12.02 5.19 3.68
N LEU A 122 -11.10 5.78 2.92
CA LEU A 122 -10.75 7.19 3.06
C LEU A 122 -11.93 8.10 2.71
N GLN A 123 -12.73 7.74 1.70
CA GLN A 123 -13.95 8.46 1.37
C GLN A 123 -14.91 8.49 2.58
N LYS A 124 -15.11 7.36 3.27
CA LYS A 124 -15.94 7.31 4.47
C LYS A 124 -15.42 8.22 5.58
N LEU A 125 -14.11 8.19 5.84
CA LEU A 125 -13.51 9.07 6.84
C LEU A 125 -13.72 10.54 6.49
N LEU A 126 -13.57 10.91 5.22
CA LEU A 126 -13.80 12.27 4.76
C LEU A 126 -15.28 12.69 4.81
N GLU A 127 -16.22 11.75 4.72
CA GLU A 127 -17.65 12.01 4.92
C GLU A 127 -18.00 12.24 6.41
N GLU A 128 -17.30 11.58 7.33
CA GLU A 128 -17.50 11.73 8.78
C GLU A 128 -16.72 12.93 9.37
N MET A 129 -15.72 13.43 8.66
CA MET A 129 -14.80 14.48 9.12
C MET A 129 -15.50 15.85 9.30
N SER A 130 -15.20 16.56 10.39
CA SER A 130 -15.56 17.97 10.52
C SER A 130 -14.70 18.84 9.57
N ASP A 131 -15.10 20.09 9.30
CA ASP A 131 -14.28 20.98 8.45
C ASP A 131 -12.91 21.29 9.08
N ALA A 132 -12.86 21.44 10.41
CA ALA A 132 -11.61 21.62 11.15
C ALA A 132 -10.69 20.38 11.04
N ASP A 133 -11.25 19.19 11.20
CA ASP A 133 -10.49 17.94 11.01
C ASP A 133 -9.98 17.81 9.56
N TYR A 134 -10.76 18.26 8.58
CA TYR A 134 -10.38 18.22 7.17
C TYR A 134 -9.24 19.18 6.83
N GLU A 135 -9.25 20.38 7.41
CA GLU A 135 -8.13 21.30 7.28
C GLU A 135 -6.85 20.71 7.89
N ARG A 136 -6.97 20.10 9.08
CA ARG A 136 -5.87 19.41 9.75
C ARG A 136 -5.31 18.26 8.92
N PHE A 137 -6.20 17.45 8.35
CA PHE A 137 -5.86 16.38 7.43
C PHE A 137 -5.11 16.92 6.20
N THR A 138 -5.57 18.04 5.63
CA THR A 138 -4.93 18.65 4.47
C THR A 138 -3.52 19.18 4.79
N GLN A 139 -3.34 19.81 5.96
CA GLN A 139 -2.02 20.23 6.45
C GLN A 139 -1.07 19.03 6.63
N MET A 140 -1.56 17.95 7.23
CA MET A 140 -0.81 16.70 7.36
C MET A 140 -0.37 16.19 5.98
N MET A 141 -1.28 16.18 5.00
CA MET A 141 -0.97 15.74 3.65
C MET A 141 0.07 16.60 2.95
N GLN A 142 0.09 17.92 3.18
CA GLN A 142 1.11 18.78 2.60
C GLN A 142 2.51 18.45 3.10
N LEU A 143 2.65 18.03 4.37
CA LEU A 143 3.92 17.63 4.97
C LEU A 143 4.42 16.26 4.50
N MET A 144 3.55 15.46 3.89
CA MET A 144 3.90 14.11 3.44
C MET A 144 4.55 14.10 2.04
N ASN A 145 5.42 13.10 1.84
CA ASN A 145 5.95 12.75 0.52
C ASN A 145 4.83 12.38 -0.45
N PHE A 146 5.06 12.61 -1.74
CA PHE A 146 4.04 12.45 -2.78
C PHE A 146 3.34 11.07 -2.73
N ALA A 147 4.09 9.97 -2.58
CA ALA A 147 3.51 8.63 -2.42
C ALA A 147 2.66 8.46 -1.14
N GLN A 148 3.07 9.08 -0.03
CA GLN A 148 2.38 9.01 1.26
C GLN A 148 1.09 9.82 1.28
N ARG A 149 0.98 10.87 0.45
CA ARG A 149 -0.25 11.68 0.32
C ARG A 149 -1.47 10.87 -0.12
N TYR A 150 -1.23 9.77 -0.84
CA TYR A 150 -2.29 8.95 -1.43
C TYR A 150 -2.57 7.68 -0.63
N SER A 151 -1.74 7.37 0.37
CA SER A 151 -1.94 6.30 1.35
C SER A 151 -1.44 6.77 2.73
N PRO A 152 -2.21 7.62 3.43
CA PRO A 152 -1.84 8.03 4.78
C PRO A 152 -1.80 6.81 5.69
N PHE A 153 -0.79 6.67 6.54
CA PHE A 153 -0.78 5.56 7.51
C PHE A 153 -1.76 5.84 8.66
N VAL A 154 -2.00 7.12 8.97
CA VAL A 154 -2.92 7.60 10.00
C VAL A 154 -3.83 8.69 9.46
N VAL A 155 -5.11 8.62 9.80
CA VAL A 155 -6.10 9.68 9.60
C VAL A 155 -6.78 9.96 10.93
N ILE A 156 -6.82 11.22 11.34
CA ILE A 156 -7.50 11.63 12.57
C ILE A 156 -8.86 12.19 12.19
N CYS A 157 -9.91 11.64 12.79
CA CYS A 157 -11.29 12.04 12.51
C CYS A 157 -12.13 11.88 13.77
N GLN A 158 -12.88 12.93 14.16
CA GLN A 158 -13.77 12.90 15.34
C GLN A 158 -13.08 12.39 16.63
N GLY A 159 -11.85 12.84 16.90
CA GLY A 159 -11.11 12.43 18.10
C GLY A 159 -10.62 10.98 18.09
N LYS A 160 -10.67 10.27 16.95
CA LYS A 160 -10.15 8.91 16.77
C LYS A 160 -9.02 8.90 15.75
N ALA A 161 -8.01 8.07 15.99
CA ALA A 161 -6.92 7.77 15.06
C ALA A 161 -7.24 6.48 14.28
N TYR A 162 -7.41 6.61 12.97
CA TYR A 162 -7.67 5.52 12.05
C TYR A 162 -6.39 5.16 11.29
N PHE A 163 -5.98 3.89 11.38
CA PHE A 163 -4.76 3.39 10.73
C PHE A 163 -5.12 2.69 9.42
N MET A 164 -4.47 3.05 8.29
CA MET A 164 -4.78 2.38 7.01
C MET A 164 -4.12 1.00 6.89
N SER A 165 -3.05 0.75 7.63
CA SER A 165 -2.35 -0.55 7.63
C SER A 165 -3.19 -1.67 8.27
N ASN A 166 -3.84 -1.39 9.39
CA ASN A 166 -4.75 -2.30 10.07
C ASN A 166 -6.15 -1.68 10.06
N LEU A 167 -7.07 -2.23 9.26
CA LEU A 167 -8.47 -1.80 9.11
C LEU A 167 -9.30 -2.00 10.40
N SER A 168 -8.87 -1.42 11.51
CA SER A 168 -9.54 -1.45 12.80
C SER A 168 -10.58 -0.34 12.92
N GLU A 169 -11.52 -0.54 13.84
CA GLU A 169 -12.28 0.57 14.43
C GLU A 169 -11.25 1.56 14.99
N GLY A 170 -11.25 2.81 14.51
CA GLY A 170 -10.24 3.79 14.89
C GLY A 170 -10.06 3.91 16.40
N ILE A 171 -8.83 4.08 16.85
CA ILE A 171 -8.48 4.14 18.27
C ILE A 171 -8.85 5.53 18.80
N PRO A 172 -9.75 5.65 19.80
CA PRO A 172 -10.01 6.95 20.42
C PRO A 172 -8.72 7.54 21.02
N LEU A 173 -8.43 8.81 20.73
CA LEU A 173 -7.23 9.49 21.23
C LEU A 173 -7.19 9.55 22.76
N THR A 174 -8.36 9.57 23.41
CA THR A 174 -8.51 9.49 24.87
C THR A 174 -8.18 8.13 25.46
N ASN A 175 -8.25 7.06 24.64
CA ASN A 175 -7.94 5.69 25.05
C ASN A 175 -6.44 5.39 24.89
N ILE A 176 -5.68 6.26 24.23
CA ILE A 176 -4.22 6.14 24.14
C ILE A 176 -3.64 6.59 25.49
N THR A 177 -2.74 5.79 26.06
CA THR A 177 -2.05 6.11 27.32
C THR A 177 -0.64 6.63 27.08
N HIS A 178 0.01 6.08 26.05
CA HIS A 178 1.39 6.39 25.74
C HIS A 178 1.69 6.12 24.27
N LEU A 179 2.51 6.97 23.67
CA LEU A 179 3.01 6.83 22.31
C LEU A 179 4.53 6.75 22.39
N LYS A 180 5.13 5.77 21.70
CA LYS A 180 6.57 5.65 21.57
C LYS A 180 6.94 5.44 20.11
N TRP A 181 7.86 6.24 19.61
CA TRP A 181 8.47 6.02 18.30
C TRP A 181 9.83 5.36 18.47
N THR A 182 10.09 4.33 17.68
CA THR A 182 11.39 3.67 17.60
C THR A 182 11.83 3.58 16.15
N HIS A 183 13.15 3.56 15.94
CA HIS A 183 13.74 3.21 14.66
C HIS A 183 14.65 2.02 14.91
N ARG A 184 14.58 1.03 14.03
CA ARG A 184 15.49 -0.11 14.02
C ARG A 184 16.18 -0.13 12.66
N SER A 185 17.51 -0.15 12.68
CA SER A 185 18.31 -0.45 11.50
C SER A 185 18.52 -1.96 11.43
N GLU A 186 17.89 -2.63 10.47
CA GLU A 186 18.21 -4.03 10.20
C GLU A 186 19.39 -4.10 9.22
N CYS A 187 20.54 -4.57 9.72
CA CYS A 187 21.69 -4.89 8.89
C CYS A 187 21.49 -6.30 8.32
N HIS A 188 21.16 -6.41 7.04
CA HIS A 188 21.21 -7.70 6.35
C HIS A 188 22.68 -8.08 6.11
N SER A 189 23.22 -8.95 6.97
CA SER A 189 24.54 -9.52 6.77
C SER A 189 24.54 -10.46 5.56
N ARG A 190 25.44 -10.16 4.60
CA ARG A 190 25.81 -10.90 3.38
C ARG A 190 25.18 -10.36 2.07
N SER A 191 25.92 -9.43 1.45
CA SER A 191 25.91 -9.02 0.03
C SER A 191 25.07 -7.84 -0.46
N LYS A 192 24.18 -7.21 0.35
CA LYS A 192 23.45 -6.01 -0.11
C LYS A 192 23.73 -4.80 0.77
N LYS A 193 24.42 -3.82 0.18
CA LYS A 193 24.72 -2.52 0.75
C LYS A 193 23.43 -1.69 0.82
N GLY A 194 22.76 -1.73 1.96
CA GLY A 194 21.59 -0.90 2.24
C GLY A 194 21.05 -1.19 3.63
N ASN A 195 21.13 -0.21 4.53
CA ASN A 195 20.46 -0.28 5.82
C ASN A 195 18.97 -0.02 5.57
N THR A 196 18.10 -1.01 5.81
CA THR A 196 16.65 -0.76 5.81
C THR A 196 16.30 -0.14 7.16
N LEU A 197 15.97 1.15 7.15
CA LEU A 197 15.43 1.85 8.31
C LEU A 197 13.96 1.45 8.46
N ILE A 198 13.66 0.70 9.52
CA ILE A 198 12.30 0.36 9.90
C ILE A 198 11.88 1.34 11.00
N GLU A 199 10.92 2.20 10.68
CA GLU A 199 10.34 3.18 11.61
C GLU A 199 9.03 2.63 12.16
N GLU A 200 8.93 2.48 13.48
CA GLU A 200 7.79 1.88 14.16
C GLU A 200 7.21 2.82 15.21
N ALA A 201 5.89 2.91 15.22
CA ALA A 201 5.13 3.55 16.29
C ALA A 201 4.51 2.47 17.17
N HIS A 202 4.80 2.52 18.46
CA HIS A 202 4.20 1.69 19.49
C HIS A 202 3.14 2.50 20.23
N ILE A 203 1.90 2.06 20.10
CA ILE A 203 0.72 2.74 20.65
C ILE A 203 0.20 1.89 21.81
N TYR A 204 0.24 2.47 23.01
CA TYR A 204 -0.29 1.85 24.22
C TYR A 204 -1.70 2.37 24.45
N THR A 205 -2.63 1.46 24.73
CA THR A 205 -4.05 1.80 24.97
C THR A 205 -4.42 1.47 26.41
N ARG A 206 -5.47 2.09 26.97
CA ARG A 206 -5.93 1.75 28.33
C ARG A 206 -6.40 0.31 28.44
N GLN A 207 -6.90 -0.25 27.34
CA GLN A 207 -7.33 -1.65 27.26
C GLN A 207 -6.15 -2.64 27.27
N GLN A 208 -5.01 -2.23 26.71
CA GLN A 208 -3.79 -3.06 26.63
C GLN A 208 -2.57 -2.20 27.00
N PRO A 209 -2.37 -1.91 28.31
CA PRO A 209 -1.29 -1.03 28.75
C PRO A 209 0.10 -1.66 28.59
N ASN A 210 0.19 -2.99 28.55
CA ASN A 210 1.46 -3.73 28.52
C ASN A 210 1.80 -4.29 27.13
N THR A 211 0.87 -4.24 26.18
CA THR A 211 1.05 -4.79 24.83
C THR A 211 0.83 -3.68 23.80
N PRO A 212 1.88 -3.12 23.20
CA PRO A 212 1.72 -2.03 22.25
C PRO A 212 1.18 -2.53 20.92
N ILE A 213 0.25 -1.78 20.35
CA ILE A 213 -0.09 -1.90 18.93
C ILE A 213 1.06 -1.29 18.15
N THR A 214 1.81 -2.13 17.44
CA THR A 214 2.97 -1.70 16.66
C THR A 214 2.55 -1.48 15.22
N VAL A 215 2.81 -0.27 14.72
CA VAL A 215 2.49 0.13 13.35
C VAL A 215 3.73 0.73 12.71
N THR A 216 4.13 0.20 11.55
CA THR A 216 5.17 0.83 10.73
C THR A 216 4.65 2.19 10.26
N MET A 217 5.28 3.26 10.72
CA MET A 217 4.80 4.63 10.47
C MET A 217 5.99 5.60 10.34
N PRO A 218 6.01 6.43 9.29
CA PRO A 218 7.02 7.45 9.12
C PRO A 218 7.05 8.43 10.31
N LYS A 219 8.23 8.91 10.70
CA LYS A 219 8.43 9.87 11.79
C LYS A 219 7.54 11.11 11.71
N GLU A 220 7.34 11.66 10.51
CA GLU A 220 6.51 12.86 10.33
C GLU A 220 5.02 12.59 10.62
N GLN A 221 4.53 11.39 10.29
CA GLN A 221 3.17 10.98 10.61
C GLN A 221 3.02 10.66 12.10
N TYR A 222 4.06 10.10 12.73
CA TYR A 222 4.12 9.94 14.18
C TYR A 222 4.01 11.27 14.91
N ARG A 223 4.78 12.29 14.51
CA ARG A 223 4.74 13.62 15.12
C ARG A 223 3.36 14.27 15.01
N PHE A 224 2.67 14.05 13.90
CA PHE A 224 1.30 14.52 13.72
C PHE A 224 0.33 13.83 14.70
N LEU A 225 0.42 12.50 14.81
CA LEU A 225 -0.36 11.73 15.77
C LEU A 225 -0.08 12.16 17.22
N GLU A 226 1.20 12.35 17.56
CA GLU A 226 1.64 12.79 18.89
C GLU A 226 1.08 14.17 19.24
N ARG A 227 1.08 15.11 18.29
CA ARG A 227 0.51 16.45 18.49
C ARG A 227 -0.99 16.36 18.79
N ALA A 228 -1.74 15.62 17.99
CA ALA A 228 -3.17 15.44 18.21
C ALA A 228 -3.49 14.68 19.51
N TYR A 229 -2.65 13.73 19.90
CA TYR A 229 -2.74 13.06 21.20
C TYR A 229 -2.55 14.02 22.37
N ARG A 230 -1.53 14.90 22.30
CA ARG A 230 -1.24 15.89 23.34
C ARG A 230 -2.37 16.89 23.50
N GLU A 231 -2.96 17.38 22.42
CA GLU A 231 -4.07 18.33 22.48
C GLU A 231 -5.34 17.80 23.16
N VAL A 232 -5.51 16.48 23.21
CA VAL A 232 -6.68 15.83 23.82
C VAL A 232 -6.42 15.42 25.27
N ASN A 233 -5.16 15.20 25.66
CA ASN A 233 -4.78 14.62 26.95
C ASN A 233 -3.88 15.51 27.82
N CYS A 234 -3.52 16.71 27.37
CA CYS A 234 -2.80 17.74 28.13
C CYS A 234 -3.63 19.02 28.17
#